data_AF-A0A5N1I3D0-F1
#
_entry.id   AF-A0A5N1I3D0-F1
#
_cell.length_a   1.000
_cell.length_b   1.000
_cell.length_c   1.000
_cell.angle_alpha   90.00
_cell.angle_beta   90.00
_cell.angle_gamma   90.00
#
_symmetry.space_group_name_H-M   'P 1'
#
loop_
_entity.id
_entity.type
_entity.pdbx_description
1 polymer ?
#
loop_
_entity_poly.entity_id
_entity_poly.type
_entity_poly.pdbx_seq_one_letter_code
_entity_poly.pdbx_strand_id
1 'polypeptide(L)'
;SWNKAYKTAIIKKYHLKFDRDISLLEDQIFNVKYISVAKGVYYTQKPYYHYWQRKGSIIHQPNIKKVADNFRGNYRVWSKIISTMMKDREEEKMRKKLERQQALRDSE
;
A
#
# COMPACT_ATOMS: atom_id res chain seq x y z
N SER A 1 5.31 9.05 -5.00
CA SER A 1 6.71 9.55 -5.25
C SER A 1 7.44 8.64 -6.23
N TRP A 2 8.32 9.17 -7.08
CA TRP A 2 8.97 8.46 -8.21
C TRP A 2 10.34 7.83 -7.91
N ASN A 3 10.70 7.68 -6.63
CA ASN A 3 12.03 7.25 -6.18
C ASN A 3 12.07 5.82 -5.62
N LYS A 4 11.07 4.99 -5.93
CA LYS A 4 10.92 3.64 -5.37
C LYS A 4 10.87 2.61 -6.49
N ALA A 5 11.60 1.52 -6.30
CA ALA A 5 11.54 0.35 -7.18
C ALA A 5 10.76 -0.77 -6.49
N TYR A 6 9.87 -1.42 -7.23
CA TYR A 6 9.07 -2.54 -6.74
C TYR A 6 9.39 -3.80 -7.53
N LYS A 7 9.46 -4.95 -6.84
CA LYS A 7 9.61 -6.25 -7.49
C LYS A 7 8.28 -6.63 -8.13
N THR A 8 8.24 -6.70 -9.45
CA THR A 8 7.03 -7.08 -10.21
C THR A 8 6.48 -8.44 -9.80
N ALA A 9 7.34 -9.38 -9.42
CA ALA A 9 6.92 -10.70 -8.93
C ALA A 9 6.03 -10.61 -7.67
N ILE A 10 6.31 -9.68 -6.76
CA ILE A 10 5.50 -9.46 -5.55
C ILE A 10 4.16 -8.83 -5.94
N ILE A 11 4.18 -7.81 -6.80
CA ILE A 11 2.96 -7.14 -7.29
C ILE A 11 2.02 -8.14 -7.94
N LYS A 12 2.53 -8.99 -8.85
CA LYS A 12 1.73 -9.99 -9.55
C LYS A 12 1.20 -11.06 -8.60
N LYS A 13 2.03 -11.58 -7.70
CA LYS A 13 1.64 -12.63 -6.75
C LYS A 13 0.50 -12.20 -5.83
N TYR A 14 0.54 -10.96 -5.33
CA TYR A 14 -0.44 -10.42 -4.39
C TYR A 14 -1.49 -9.51 -5.05
N HIS A 15 -1.54 -9.49 -6.40
CA HIS A 15 -2.50 -8.71 -7.18
C HIS A 15 -2.62 -7.24 -6.75
N LEU A 16 -1.50 -6.62 -6.39
CA LEU A 16 -1.49 -5.24 -5.89
C LEU A 16 -1.85 -4.27 -7.02
N LYS A 17 -2.85 -3.42 -6.79
CA LYS A 17 -3.33 -2.42 -7.74
C LYS A 17 -3.53 -1.08 -7.01
N PHE A 18 -3.38 0.01 -7.77
CA PHE A 18 -3.82 1.31 -7.30
C PHE A 18 -5.33 1.33 -7.21
N ASP A 19 -5.82 1.95 -6.14
CA ASP A 19 -7.24 2.20 -5.98
C ASP A 19 -7.65 3.34 -6.93
N ARG A 20 -8.70 3.13 -7.72
CA ARG A 20 -9.14 4.11 -8.74
C ARG A 20 -10.14 5.11 -8.19
N ASP A 21 -10.76 4.79 -7.06
CA ASP A 21 -11.78 5.65 -6.42
C ASP A 21 -11.16 6.71 -5.53
N ILE A 22 -9.84 6.62 -5.30
CA ILE A 22 -9.07 7.53 -4.46
C ILE A 22 -8.16 8.35 -5.37
N SER A 23 -8.49 9.64 -5.53
CA SER A 23 -7.74 10.55 -6.39
C SER A 23 -6.56 11.25 -5.69
N LEU A 24 -6.41 11.04 -4.37
CA LEU A 24 -5.38 11.67 -3.55
C LEU A 24 -4.82 10.65 -2.55
N LEU A 25 -3.49 10.47 -2.52
CA LEU A 25 -2.76 9.54 -1.64
C LEU A 25 -2.90 8.05 -2.00
N GLU A 26 -3.41 7.74 -3.19
CA GLU A 26 -3.47 6.38 -3.73
C GLU A 26 -2.07 5.74 -3.79
N ASP A 27 -1.04 6.55 -4.02
CA ASP A 27 0.35 6.12 -4.04
C ASP A 27 0.83 5.67 -2.65
N GLN A 28 0.43 6.37 -1.58
CA GLN A 28 0.73 5.96 -0.21
C GLN A 28 0.04 4.64 0.16
N ILE A 29 -1.21 4.46 -0.25
CA ILE A 29 -1.96 3.22 -0.02
C ILE A 29 -1.24 2.04 -0.69
N PHE A 30 -0.86 2.20 -1.96
CA PHE A 30 -0.10 1.17 -2.67
C PHE A 30 1.21 0.84 -1.95
N ASN A 31 1.93 1.83 -1.44
CA ASN A 31 3.19 1.61 -0.72
C ASN A 31 2.99 0.79 0.56
N VAL A 32 1.97 1.11 1.37
CA VAL A 32 1.68 0.36 2.62
C VAL A 32 1.24 -1.06 2.30
N LYS A 33 0.38 -1.26 1.30
CA LYS A 33 -0.03 -2.59 0.83
C LYS A 33 1.16 -3.41 0.33
N TYR A 34 2.10 -2.78 -0.38
CA TYR A 34 3.29 -3.47 -0.86
C TYR A 34 4.23 -3.86 0.30
N ILE A 35 4.47 -2.96 1.26
CA ILE A 35 5.35 -3.23 2.40
C ILE A 35 4.78 -4.35 3.30
N SER A 36 3.46 -4.43 3.47
CA SER A 36 2.83 -5.44 4.34
C SER A 36 3.02 -6.88 3.85
N VAL A 37 3.24 -7.07 2.55
CA VAL A 37 3.49 -8.39 1.92
C VAL A 37 4.95 -8.61 1.52
N ALA A 38 5.76 -7.55 1.48
CA ALA A 38 7.18 -7.67 1.16
C ALA A 38 7.94 -8.36 2.29
N LYS A 39 8.92 -9.21 1.93
CA LYS A 39 9.80 -9.87 2.91
C LYS A 39 10.81 -8.92 3.57
N GLY A 40 11.05 -7.75 2.98
CA GLY A 40 12.00 -6.76 3.45
C GLY A 40 12.05 -5.55 2.53
N VAL A 41 12.62 -4.45 3.03
CA VAL A 41 12.77 -3.18 2.32
C VAL A 41 14.24 -2.79 2.34
N TYR A 42 14.73 -2.28 1.20
CA TYR A 42 16.09 -1.76 1.07
C TYR A 42 16.05 -0.25 0.85
N TYR A 43 16.92 0.47 1.53
CA TYR A 43 17.06 1.92 1.43
C TYR A 43 18.54 2.28 1.18
N THR A 44 18.79 3.22 0.27
CA THR A 44 20.13 3.74 -0.02
C THR A 44 20.06 5.26 -0.16
N GLN A 45 21.07 5.94 0.38
CA GLN A 45 21.21 7.40 0.30
C GLN A 45 21.97 7.85 -0.96
N LYS A 46 22.55 6.90 -1.72
CA LYS A 46 23.30 7.23 -2.92
C LYS A 46 22.32 7.66 -4.03
N PRO A 47 22.46 8.88 -4.58
CA PRO A 47 21.59 9.36 -5.64
C PRO A 47 21.97 8.67 -6.95
N TYR A 48 21.13 7.75 -7.41
CA TYR A 48 21.28 7.10 -8.72
C TYR A 48 20.41 7.76 -9.82
N TYR A 49 19.61 8.76 -9.45
CA TYR A 49 18.68 9.44 -10.34
C TYR A 49 19.02 10.92 -10.45
N HIS A 50 19.04 11.44 -11.68
CA HIS A 50 19.16 12.86 -11.95
C HIS A 50 17.76 13.49 -11.95
N TYR A 51 17.47 14.37 -10.99
CA TYR A 51 16.15 15.02 -10.89
C TYR A 51 16.04 16.17 -11.90
N TRP A 52 15.06 16.12 -12.80
CA TRP A 52 14.75 17.21 -13.71
C TRP A 52 13.58 18.05 -13.17
N GLN A 53 13.86 19.31 -12.83
CA GLN A 53 12.85 20.22 -12.28
C GLN A 53 12.29 21.14 -13.39
N ARG A 54 10.96 21.19 -13.52
CA ARG A 54 10.27 22.08 -14.47
C ARG A 54 9.67 23.29 -13.74
N LYS A 55 9.80 24.48 -14.32
CA LYS A 55 9.36 25.77 -13.74
C LYS A 55 7.86 25.88 -13.42
N GLY A 56 7.00 25.06 -14.04
CA GLY A 56 5.54 25.05 -13.82
C GLY A 56 5.03 23.93 -12.91
N SER A 57 5.91 23.25 -12.17
CA SER A 57 5.52 22.07 -11.40
C SER A 57 4.68 22.45 -10.17
N ILE A 58 3.64 21.63 -9.87
CA ILE A 58 2.70 21.76 -8.74
C ILE A 58 3.40 21.97 -7.39
N ILE A 59 4.64 21.51 -7.24
CA ILE A 59 5.50 21.78 -6.08
C ILE A 59 5.70 23.27 -5.77
N HIS A 60 5.52 24.18 -6.74
CA HIS A 60 5.71 25.62 -6.54
C HIS A 60 4.45 26.36 -6.07
N GLN A 61 3.28 25.71 -6.04
CA GLN A 61 2.02 26.32 -5.56
C GLN A 61 1.18 25.35 -4.72
N PRO A 62 1.60 25.05 -3.47
CA PRO A 62 0.77 24.27 -2.56
C PRO A 62 -0.44 25.11 -2.13
N ASN A 63 -1.64 24.77 -2.61
CA ASN A 63 -2.88 25.40 -2.15
C ASN A 63 -3.35 24.71 -0.85
N ILE A 64 -2.73 25.12 0.26
CA ILE A 64 -2.82 24.51 1.60
C ILE A 64 -4.29 24.43 2.10
N LYS A 65 -5.16 25.36 1.69
CA LYS A 65 -6.57 25.41 2.14
C LYS A 65 -7.42 24.22 1.69
N LYS A 66 -7.14 23.60 0.54
CA LYS A 66 -7.86 22.39 0.09
C LYS A 66 -7.26 21.09 0.64
N VAL A 67 -6.09 21.15 1.27
CA VAL A 67 -5.37 19.95 1.75
C VAL A 67 -5.96 19.45 3.08
N ALA A 68 -6.31 20.36 3.99
CA ALA A 68 -6.83 20.00 5.32
C ALA A 68 -8.20 19.30 5.27
N ASP A 69 -9.13 19.81 4.47
CA ASP A 69 -10.47 19.23 4.33
C ASP A 69 -10.44 17.85 3.65
N ASN A 70 -9.60 17.70 2.61
CA ASN A 70 -9.38 16.42 1.95
C ASN A 70 -8.69 15.40 2.88
N PHE A 71 -7.80 15.85 3.77
CA PHE A 71 -7.12 14.98 4.73
C PHE A 71 -8.10 14.30 5.69
N ARG A 72 -9.10 15.03 6.18
CA ARG A 72 -10.06 14.51 7.16
C ARG A 72 -11.02 13.49 6.52
N GLY A 73 -11.48 13.76 5.30
CA GLY A 73 -12.25 12.81 4.50
C GLY A 73 -11.45 11.54 4.18
N ASN A 74 -10.21 11.72 3.74
CA ASN A 74 -9.33 10.61 3.37
C ASN A 74 -8.89 9.77 4.56
N TYR A 75 -8.64 10.38 5.73
CA TYR A 75 -8.30 9.64 6.95
C TYR A 75 -9.41 8.68 7.39
N ARG A 76 -10.68 9.10 7.25
CA ARG A 76 -11.84 8.26 7.59
C ARG A 76 -12.01 7.08 6.61
N VAL A 77 -11.67 7.29 5.35
CA VAL A 77 -11.61 6.21 4.35
C VAL A 77 -10.44 5.26 4.68
N TRP A 78 -9.30 5.81 5.07
CA TRP A 78 -8.10 5.07 5.44
C TRP A 78 -8.29 4.16 6.66
N SER A 79 -8.93 4.64 7.72
CA SER A 79 -9.23 3.82 8.89
C SER A 79 -10.14 2.64 8.55
N LYS A 80 -11.06 2.85 7.58
CA LYS A 80 -11.93 1.79 7.09
C LYS A 80 -11.18 0.78 6.22
N ILE A 81 -10.32 1.23 5.31
CA ILE A 81 -9.49 0.34 4.48
C ILE A 81 -8.52 -0.49 5.34
N ILE A 82 -7.84 0.13 6.33
CA ILE A 82 -6.97 -0.62 7.24
C ILE A 82 -7.76 -1.69 7.98
N SER A 83 -8.91 -1.32 8.57
CA SER A 83 -9.69 -2.27 9.36
C SER A 83 -10.23 -3.43 8.53
N THR A 84 -10.62 -3.18 7.27
CA THR A 84 -10.97 -4.24 6.31
C THR A 84 -9.76 -5.12 5.99
N MET A 85 -8.61 -4.53 5.63
CA MET A 85 -7.40 -5.30 5.34
C MET A 85 -6.91 -6.14 6.53
N MET A 86 -7.08 -5.63 7.76
CA MET A 86 -6.77 -6.37 8.97
C MET A 86 -7.72 -7.55 9.16
N LYS A 87 -9.02 -7.38 8.90
CA LYS A 87 -9.99 -8.47 8.93
C LYS A 87 -9.66 -9.56 7.91
N ASP A 88 -9.41 -9.20 6.66
CA ASP A 88 -9.06 -10.16 5.59
C ASP A 88 -7.84 -11.01 5.98
N ARG A 89 -6.85 -10.40 6.65
CA ARG A 89 -5.66 -11.10 7.14
C ARG A 89 -5.96 -12.10 8.25
N GLU A 90 -6.83 -11.73 9.19
CA GLU A 90 -7.25 -12.63 10.27
C GLU A 90 -8.10 -13.78 9.73
N GLU A 91 -8.99 -13.52 8.77
CA GLU A 91 -9.76 -14.54 8.07
C GLU A 91 -8.86 -15.53 7.32
N GLU A 92 -7.81 -15.04 6.62
CA GLU A 92 -6.85 -15.89 5.93
C GLU A 92 -6.05 -16.78 6.91
N LYS A 93 -5.69 -16.26 8.08
CA LYS A 93 -5.05 -17.05 9.15
C LYS A 93 -5.99 -18.13 9.70
N MET A 94 -7.25 -17.78 9.95
CA MET A 94 -8.25 -18.72 10.45
C MET A 94 -8.53 -19.84 9.46
N ARG A 95 -8.64 -19.52 8.15
CA ARG A 95 -8.73 -20.53 7.08
C ARG A 95 -7.55 -21.50 7.09
N LYS A 96 -6.31 -20.99 7.12
CA LYS A 96 -5.10 -21.83 7.16
C LYS A 96 -5.04 -22.71 8.40
N LYS A 97 -5.55 -22.23 9.55
CA LYS A 97 -5.63 -23.01 10.79
C LYS A 97 -6.66 -24.15 10.68
N LEU A 98 -7.81 -23.86 10.07
CA LEU A 98 -8.86 -24.85 9.83
C LEU A 98 -8.39 -25.94 8.86
N GLU A 99 -7.77 -25.55 7.74
CA GLU A 99 -7.18 -26.47 6.76
C GLU A 99 -6.13 -27.41 7.39
N ARG A 100 -5.26 -26.88 8.28
CA ARG A 100 -4.32 -27.71 9.05
C ARG A 100 -5.02 -28.69 9.99
N GLN A 101 -6.04 -28.24 10.72
CA GLN A 101 -6.81 -29.11 11.63
C GLN A 101 -7.61 -30.19 10.89
N GLN A 102 -8.01 -29.92 9.64
CA GLN A 102 -8.70 -30.88 8.80
C GLN A 102 -7.71 -31.93 8.28
N ALA A 103 -6.56 -31.50 7.76
CA ALA A 103 -5.49 -32.40 7.31
C ALA A 103 -4.95 -33.32 8.43
N LEU A 104 -4.92 -32.84 9.68
CA LEU A 104 -4.55 -33.65 10.86
C LEU A 104 -5.61 -34.70 11.22
N ARG A 105 -6.90 -34.40 11.00
CA ARG A 105 -8.01 -35.34 11.26
C ARG A 105 -8.15 -36.39 10.17
N ASP A 106 -7.82 -36.05 8.93
CA ASP A 106 -7.87 -36.98 7.80
C ASP A 106 -6.66 -37.94 7.76
N SER A 107 -5.67 -37.75 8.65
CA SER A 107 -4.46 -38.57 8.79
C SER A 107 -4.50 -39.59 9.94
N GLU A 108 -5.56 -39.60 10.74
CA GLU A 108 -5.86 -40.57 11.80
C GLU A 108 -6.85 -41.63 11.31
#